data_AF-A0A2G9TD49-F1
#
_entry.id   AF-A0A2G9TD49-F1
#
_cell.length_a   1.000
_cell.length_b   1.000
_cell.length_c   1.000
_cell.angle_alpha   90.00
_cell.angle_beta   90.00
_cell.angle_gamma   90.00
#
_symmetry.space_group_name_H-M   'P 1'
#
loop_
_entity.id
_entity.type
_entity.pdbx_description
1 polymer ?
#
loop_
_entity_poly.entity_id
_entity_poly.type
_entity_poly.pdbx_seq_one_letter_code
_entity_poly.pdbx_strand_id
1 'polypeptide(L)'
;YVGESERAVRTVFQRARDSSPCVIFFDEIDALCPKRTQNESSGGARLVNQLLTEMDGVEVRKQVFLIGATNRPDIVDPAILRPGRLDKILFVDFPSPSDRADILRKTTKV
;
A
#
# COMPACT_ATOMS: atom_id res chain seq x y z
N TYR A 1 -4.89 -14.72 -18.90
CA TYR A 1 -4.37 -13.56 -18.16
C TYR A 1 -4.11 -13.92 -16.70
N VAL A 2 -3.34 -14.98 -16.42
CA VAL A 2 -2.94 -15.37 -15.06
C VAL A 2 -1.46 -14.99 -14.93
N GLY A 3 -1.11 -14.13 -13.97
CA GLY A 3 0.29 -13.74 -13.69
C GLY A 3 0.73 -12.34 -14.16
N GLU A 4 -0.09 -11.60 -14.90
CA GLU A 4 0.26 -10.22 -15.28
C GLU A 4 0.38 -9.29 -14.06
N SER A 5 -0.53 -9.42 -13.09
CA SER A 5 -0.52 -8.62 -11.85
C SER A 5 0.74 -8.89 -11.01
N GLU A 6 1.17 -10.15 -10.90
CA GLU A 6 2.39 -10.52 -10.17
C GLU A 6 3.64 -9.93 -10.84
N ARG A 7 3.71 -10.00 -12.17
CA ARG A 7 4.80 -9.40 -12.95
C ARG A 7 4.81 -7.88 -12.81
N ALA A 8 3.65 -7.23 -12.77
CA ALA A 8 3.55 -5.80 -12.55
C ALA A 8 4.13 -5.41 -11.18
N VAL A 9 3.74 -6.09 -10.10
CA VAL A 9 4.30 -5.87 -8.75
C VAL A 9 5.82 -6.01 -8.76
N ARG A 10 6.35 -7.12 -9.30
CA ARG A 10 7.80 -7.34 -9.39
C ARG A 10 8.52 -6.23 -10.17
N THR A 11 7.91 -5.74 -11.25
CA THR A 11 8.47 -4.66 -12.07
C THR A 11 8.51 -3.33 -11.31
N VAL A 12 7.46 -3.01 -10.53
CA VAL A 12 7.42 -1.79 -9.69
C VAL A 12 8.52 -1.82 -8.64
N PHE A 13 8.66 -2.92 -7.90
CA PHE A 13 9.72 -3.06 -6.89
C PHE A 13 11.11 -3.05 -7.51
N GLN A 14 11.31 -3.67 -8.68
CA GLN A 14 12.58 -3.60 -9.39
C GLN A 14 12.94 -2.16 -9.78
N ARG A 15 11.98 -1.42 -10.36
CA ARG A 15 12.19 0.00 -10.71
C ARG A 15 12.53 0.85 -9.49
N ALA A 16 11.84 0.64 -8.38
CA ALA A 16 12.10 1.34 -7.13
C ALA A 16 13.51 1.02 -6.59
N ARG A 17 13.93 -0.24 -6.67
CA ARG A 17 15.28 -0.68 -6.29
C ARG A 17 16.39 -0.06 -7.14
N ASP A 18 16.11 0.22 -8.41
CA ASP A 18 17.05 0.83 -9.34
C ASP A 18 17.04 2.37 -9.28
N SER A 19 15.96 2.95 -8.75
CA SER A 19 15.74 4.40 -8.63
C SER A 19 15.88 4.92 -7.19
N SER A 20 16.55 4.17 -6.30
CA SER A 20 16.73 4.57 -4.90
C SER A 20 17.58 5.84 -4.81
N PRO A 21 17.22 6.84 -3.96
CA PRO A 21 16.12 6.84 -2.99
C PRO A 21 14.75 7.18 -3.61
N CYS A 22 13.71 6.42 -3.27
CA CYS A 22 12.36 6.65 -3.80
C CYS A 22 11.24 6.23 -2.85
N VAL A 23 10.01 6.62 -3.21
CA VAL A 23 8.79 6.23 -2.50
C VAL A 23 7.89 5.44 -3.45
N ILE A 24 7.38 4.30 -3.00
CA ILE A 24 6.30 3.56 -3.66
C ILE A 24 5.01 3.89 -2.91
N PHE A 25 4.03 4.43 -3.63
CA PHE A 25 2.72 4.74 -3.08
C PHE A 25 1.68 3.78 -3.66
N PHE A 26 1.00 3.04 -2.79
CA PHE A 26 -0.13 2.18 -3.13
C PHE A 26 -1.41 2.86 -2.66
N ASP A 27 -2.20 3.37 -3.62
CA ASP A 27 -3.58 3.77 -3.32
C ASP A 27 -4.49 2.54 -3.33
N GLU A 28 -5.58 2.59 -2.57
CA GLU A 28 -6.54 1.49 -2.43
C GLU A 28 -5.86 0.12 -2.19
N ILE A 29 -4.95 0.06 -1.20
CA ILE A 29 -4.19 -1.18 -0.93
C ILE A 29 -5.10 -2.36 -0.55
N ASP A 30 -6.33 -2.11 -0.08
CA ASP A 30 -7.36 -3.13 0.13
C ASP A 30 -7.74 -3.89 -1.14
N ALA A 31 -7.65 -3.27 -2.32
CA ALA A 31 -7.91 -3.93 -3.60
C ALA A 31 -6.79 -4.91 -3.98
N LEU A 32 -5.55 -4.61 -3.60
CA LEU A 32 -4.40 -5.49 -3.85
C LEU A 32 -4.32 -6.63 -2.84
N CYS A 33 -4.74 -6.37 -1.60
CA CYS A 33 -4.52 -7.28 -0.48
C CYS A 33 -5.71 -7.46 0.44
N PRO A 34 -6.83 -7.99 -0.09
CA PRO A 34 -7.97 -8.33 0.74
C PRO A 34 -7.64 -9.50 1.68
N LYS A 35 -8.35 -9.54 2.81
CA LYS A 35 -8.33 -10.68 3.73
C LYS A 35 -8.67 -11.96 3.00
N ARG A 36 -7.89 -13.00 3.27
CA ARG A 36 -8.10 -14.34 2.71
C ARG A 36 -9.40 -14.93 3.24
N THR A 37 -10.45 -14.91 2.44
CA THR A 37 -11.71 -15.61 2.76
C THR A 37 -11.63 -17.04 2.22
N GLN A 38 -12.15 -18.04 2.93
CA GLN A 38 -12.03 -19.46 2.58
C GLN A 38 -12.54 -19.83 1.17
N ASN A 39 -13.33 -18.96 0.52
CA ASN A 39 -13.93 -19.19 -0.79
C ASN A 39 -13.31 -18.36 -1.93
N GLU A 40 -12.23 -17.61 -1.69
CA GLU A 40 -11.67 -16.75 -2.74
C GLU A 40 -10.68 -17.43 -3.67
N SER A 41 -10.86 -17.11 -4.95
CA SER A 41 -10.07 -17.55 -6.10
C SER A 41 -8.56 -17.47 -5.87
N SER A 42 -7.84 -18.53 -6.29
CA SER A 42 -6.39 -18.69 -6.06
C SER A 42 -5.50 -17.58 -6.62
N GLY A 43 -6.02 -16.65 -7.42
CA GLY A 43 -5.27 -15.52 -8.00
C GLY A 43 -4.97 -14.40 -7.00
N GLY A 44 -5.96 -13.98 -6.21
CA GLY A 44 -5.78 -12.89 -5.23
C GLY A 44 -4.74 -13.24 -4.16
N ALA A 45 -4.83 -14.46 -3.61
CA ALA A 45 -3.87 -14.95 -2.62
C ALA A 45 -2.43 -14.99 -3.14
N ARG A 46 -2.22 -15.28 -4.44
CA ARG A 46 -0.87 -15.28 -5.05
C ARG A 46 -0.32 -13.86 -5.19
N LEU A 47 -1.15 -12.90 -5.59
CA LEU A 47 -0.75 -11.50 -5.66
C LEU A 47 -0.31 -10.96 -4.28
N VAL A 48 -1.08 -11.26 -3.23
CA VAL A 48 -0.71 -10.88 -1.86
C VAL A 48 0.63 -11.51 -1.46
N ASN A 49 0.82 -12.81 -1.70
CA ASN A 49 2.09 -13.46 -1.40
C ASN A 49 3.26 -12.86 -2.17
N GLN A 50 3.07 -12.48 -3.44
CA GLN A 50 4.09 -11.82 -4.24
C GLN A 50 4.44 -10.45 -3.64
N LEU A 51 3.45 -9.65 -3.24
CA LEU A 51 3.68 -8.36 -2.59
C LEU A 51 4.46 -8.53 -1.29
N LEU A 52 4.04 -9.46 -0.43
CA LEU A 52 4.73 -9.77 0.83
C LEU A 52 6.20 -10.15 0.58
N THR A 53 6.46 -10.99 -0.42
CA THR A 53 7.81 -11.41 -0.80
C THR A 53 8.66 -10.22 -1.26
N GLU A 54 8.09 -9.30 -2.06
CA GLU A 54 8.81 -8.11 -2.50
C GLU A 54 9.09 -7.14 -1.34
N MET A 55 8.14 -6.97 -0.42
CA MET A 55 8.30 -6.14 0.79
C MET A 55 9.41 -6.67 1.71
N ASP A 56 9.39 -7.96 2.02
CA ASP A 56 10.43 -8.61 2.83
C ASP A 56 11.82 -8.51 2.15
N GLY A 57 11.85 -8.47 0.80
CA GLY A 57 13.07 -8.31 0.02
C GLY A 57 13.62 -6.88 -0.08
N VAL A 58 12.88 -5.86 0.36
CA VAL A 58 13.35 -4.45 0.34
C VAL A 58 14.21 -4.11 1.56
N GLU A 59 14.03 -4.82 2.69
CA GLU A 59 14.54 -4.41 4.01
C GLU A 59 16.06 -4.37 4.18
N VAL A 60 16.87 -4.83 3.24
CA VAL A 60 18.29 -5.06 3.58
C VAL A 60 19.21 -3.85 3.30
N ARG A 61 19.04 -3.05 2.22
CA ARG A 61 20.03 -1.98 1.86
C ARG A 61 19.53 -0.80 1.00
N LYS A 62 18.23 -0.64 0.73
CA LYS A 62 17.75 0.34 -0.27
C LYS A 62 16.80 1.35 0.36
N GLN A 63 17.06 2.65 0.17
CA GLN A 63 16.26 3.78 0.66
C GLN A 63 14.93 3.87 -0.10
N VAL A 64 14.11 2.83 0.00
CA VAL A 64 12.81 2.71 -0.68
C VAL A 64 11.75 2.70 0.40
N PHE A 65 10.93 3.74 0.43
CA PHE A 65 9.82 3.86 1.38
C PHE A 65 8.54 3.36 0.75
N LEU A 66 7.75 2.59 1.48
CA LEU A 66 6.44 2.13 1.07
C LEU A 66 5.37 2.89 1.83
N ILE A 67 4.38 3.41 1.12
CA ILE A 67 3.20 4.06 1.69
C ILE A 67 1.97 3.40 1.07
N GLY A 68 1.02 3.01 1.90
CA GLY A 68 -0.27 2.47 1.48
C GLY A 68 -1.41 3.33 2.00
N ALA A 69 -2.42 3.59 1.16
CA ALA A 69 -3.67 4.24 1.55
C ALA A 69 -4.85 3.28 1.38
N THR A 70 -5.80 3.32 2.31
CA THR A 70 -7.06 2.56 2.22
C THR A 70 -8.15 3.24 3.02
N ASN A 71 -9.39 3.11 2.53
CA ASN A 71 -10.60 3.51 3.25
C ASN A 71 -11.20 2.34 4.07
N ARG A 72 -10.69 1.12 3.89
CA ARG A 72 -11.21 -0.11 4.50
C ARG A 72 -10.06 -0.91 5.16
N PRO A 73 -9.46 -0.38 6.25
CA PRO A 73 -8.38 -1.07 6.95
C PRO A 73 -8.82 -2.43 7.54
N ASP A 74 -10.11 -2.63 7.76
CA ASP A 74 -10.71 -3.84 8.29
C ASP A 74 -10.63 -5.04 7.34
N ILE A 75 -10.56 -4.82 6.02
CA ILE A 75 -10.48 -5.88 5.02
C ILE A 75 -9.07 -6.15 4.52
N VAL A 76 -8.05 -5.42 5.01
CA VAL A 76 -6.65 -5.65 4.60
C VAL A 76 -6.08 -6.91 5.25
N ASP A 77 -5.28 -7.68 4.51
CA ASP A 77 -4.57 -8.86 5.05
C ASP A 77 -3.64 -8.44 6.22
N PRO A 78 -3.86 -8.96 7.45
CA PRO A 78 -3.05 -8.63 8.62
C PRO A 78 -1.56 -8.93 8.46
N ALA A 79 -1.17 -9.79 7.51
CA ALA A 79 0.23 -10.08 7.22
C ALA A 79 0.99 -8.85 6.72
N ILE A 80 0.33 -7.88 6.07
CA ILE A 80 0.95 -6.65 5.56
C ILE A 80 1.28 -5.68 6.68
N LEU A 81 0.50 -5.71 7.76
CA LEU A 81 0.65 -4.82 8.91
C LEU A 81 1.68 -5.33 9.93
N ARG A 82 2.36 -6.44 9.64
CA ARG A 82 3.38 -6.99 10.53
C ARG A 82 4.63 -6.10 10.56
N PRO A 83 5.39 -6.10 11.68
CA PRO A 83 6.67 -5.41 11.77
C PRO A 83 7.59 -5.74 10.59
N GLY A 84 8.24 -4.71 10.03
CA GLY A 84 9.10 -4.81 8.83
C GLY A 84 8.39 -4.65 7.48
N ARG A 85 7.08 -4.40 7.50
CA ARG A 85 6.24 -4.16 6.32
C ARG A 85 5.56 -2.78 6.39
N LEU A 86 4.23 -2.72 6.46
CA LEU A 86 3.48 -1.49 6.74
C LEU A 86 3.15 -1.43 8.23
N ASP A 87 4.17 -1.27 9.06
CA ASP A 87 4.05 -1.31 10.52
C ASP A 87 3.68 0.06 11.13
N LYS A 88 3.84 1.16 10.39
CA LYS A 88 3.41 2.51 10.77
C LYS A 88 2.03 2.82 10.20
N ILE A 89 1.03 2.78 11.08
CA ILE A 89 -0.35 3.13 10.74
C ILE A 89 -0.58 4.60 11.09
N LEU A 90 -0.96 5.39 10.08
CA LEU A 90 -1.38 6.78 10.24
C LEU A 90 -2.90 6.85 10.03
N PHE A 91 -3.63 7.21 11.08
CA PHE A 91 -5.07 7.42 11.00
C PHE A 91 -5.36 8.86 10.59
N VAL A 92 -6.10 9.03 9.49
CA VAL A 92 -6.57 10.33 9.02
C VAL A 92 -8.03 10.47 9.46
N ASP A 93 -8.25 11.29 10.48
CA ASP A 93 -9.59 11.53 11.00
C ASP A 93 -10.33 12.62 10.18
N PHE A 94 -11.61 12.79 10.46
CA PHE A 94 -12.40 13.87 9.89
C PHE A 94 -11.83 15.25 10.28
N PRO A 95 -11.86 16.22 9.35
CA PRO A 95 -11.30 17.54 9.61
C PRO A 95 -12.09 18.27 10.70
N SER A 96 -11.36 18.84 11.67
CA SER A 96 -11.93 19.70 12.71
C SER A 96 -12.54 20.99 12.12
N PRO A 97 -13.32 21.77 12.89
CA PRO A 97 -13.84 23.04 12.40
C PRO A 97 -12.76 24.00 11.87
N SER A 98 -11.58 24.05 12.52
CA SER A 98 -10.44 24.83 12.04
C SER A 98 -9.85 24.26 10.76
N ASP A 99 -9.69 22.94 10.67
CA ASP A 99 -9.16 22.30 9.46
C ASP A 99 -10.10 22.52 8.26
N ARG A 100 -11.43 22.45 8.48
CA ARG A 100 -12.42 22.75 7.43
C ARG A 100 -12.32 24.18 6.94
N ALA A 101 -12.15 25.15 7.86
CA ALA A 101 -11.95 26.55 7.48
C ALA A 101 -10.67 26.71 6.64
N ASP A 102 -9.58 26.02 7.01
CA ASP A 102 -8.32 26.06 6.27
C ASP A 102 -8.40 25.35 4.91
N ILE A 103 -9.13 24.23 4.82
CA ILE A 103 -9.42 23.55 3.55
C ILE A 103 -10.18 24.50 2.62
N LEU A 104 -11.26 25.11 3.10
CA LEU A 104 -12.05 26.05 2.29
C LEU A 104 -11.20 27.22 1.82
N ARG A 105 -10.41 27.85 2.70
CA ARG A 105 -9.50 28.95 2.34
C ARG A 105 -8.49 28.54 1.27
N LYS A 106 -7.97 27.31 1.31
CA LYS A 106 -7.01 26.82 0.30
C LYS A 106 -7.70 26.55 -1.03
N THR A 107 -8.91 26.00 -1.01
CA THR A 107 -9.67 25.64 -2.22
C THR A 107 -10.29 26.87 -2.92
N THR A 108 -10.60 27.94 -2.17
CA THR A 108 -11.23 29.16 -2.71
C THR A 108 -10.26 30.32 -2.97
N LYS A 109 -8.94 30.09 -2.81
CA LYS A 109 -7.94 31.05 -3.28
C LYS A 109 -8.01 31.13 -4.81
N VAL A 110 -8.57 32.25 -5.29
CA VAL A 110 -8.50 32.71 -6.68
C VAL A 110 -7.16 33.42 -6.90
#